data_AF-A0A4Q5T411-F1
#
_entry.id   AF-A0A4Q5T411-F1
#
_cell.length_a   1.000
_cell.length_b   1.000
_cell.length_c   1.000
_cell.angle_alpha   90.00
_cell.angle_beta   90.00
_cell.angle_gamma   90.00
#
_symmetry.space_group_name_H-M   'P 1'
#
loop_
_entity.id
_entity.type
_entity.pdbx_description
1 polymer ?
#
loop_
_entity_poly.entity_id
_entity_poly.type
_entity_poly.pdbx_seq_one_letter_code
_entity_poly.pdbx_strand_id
1 'polypeptide(L)'
;QGIMAYLRANPEQGTAIMRENKSYVFFRELTGAGPLGALGIPVTALATVATDPKFVPLGAPVFLSMDRQDANGLWVAQDTGGAIKGSNRFDTFWGAGDDARAIAGGMAARGTAWLLLPKGTLQRLGAARD
;
A
#
# COMPACT_ATOMS: atom_id res chain seq x y z
N GLN A 1 9.89 14.01 9.57
CA GLN A 1 11.38 13.98 9.52
C GLN A 1 12.07 13.77 10.89
N GLY A 2 11.33 13.65 12.01
CA GLY A 2 11.94 13.58 13.34
C GLY A 2 12.75 12.31 13.63
N ILE A 3 12.26 11.13 13.26
CA ILE A 3 12.92 9.84 13.62
C ILE A 3 14.30 9.73 12.96
N MET A 4 14.43 10.01 11.66
CA MET A 4 15.73 9.93 10.97
C MET A 4 16.78 10.89 11.55
N ALA A 5 16.36 12.11 11.91
CA ALA A 5 17.27 13.07 12.54
C ALA A 5 17.74 12.58 13.91
N TYR A 6 16.82 12.06 14.74
CA TYR A 6 17.15 11.51 16.05
C TYR A 6 18.12 10.33 15.97
N LEU A 7 17.87 9.37 15.06
CA LEU A 7 18.72 8.19 14.88
C LEU A 7 20.15 8.56 14.47
N ARG A 8 20.31 9.61 13.65
CA ARG A 8 21.63 10.11 13.22
C ARG A 8 22.36 10.86 14.34
N ALA A 9 21.63 11.61 15.16
CA ALA A 9 22.19 12.36 16.28
C ALA A 9 22.56 11.45 17.48
N ASN A 10 21.93 10.28 17.60
CA ASN A 10 22.08 9.35 18.73
C ASN A 10 22.36 7.92 18.22
N PRO A 11 23.58 7.60 17.74
CA PRO A 11 23.84 6.36 17.02
C PRO A 11 23.70 5.09 17.88
N GLU A 12 24.07 5.12 19.15
CA GLU A 12 23.94 3.96 20.06
C GLU A 12 22.47 3.66 20.36
N GLN A 13 21.71 4.68 20.78
CA GLN A 13 20.28 4.57 21.04
C GLN A 13 19.53 4.25 19.74
N GLY A 14 19.96 4.82 18.62
CA GLY A 14 19.40 4.54 17.31
C GLY A 14 19.56 3.07 16.92
N THR A 15 20.73 2.48 17.19
CA THR A 15 20.96 1.05 17.00
C THR A 15 20.03 0.21 17.88
N ALA A 16 19.85 0.60 19.15
CA ALA A 16 18.92 -0.09 20.05
C ALA A 16 17.47 -0.02 19.54
N ILE A 17 17.00 1.17 19.14
CA ILE A 17 15.65 1.37 18.56
C ILE A 17 15.44 0.52 17.31
N MET A 18 16.41 0.51 16.39
CA MET A 18 16.30 -0.31 15.17
C MET A 18 16.20 -1.80 15.47
N ARG A 19 16.86 -2.28 16.54
CA ARG A 19 16.81 -3.69 17.00
C ARG A 19 15.51 -4.08 17.67
N GLU A 20 14.62 -3.15 18.01
CA GLU A 20 13.28 -3.47 18.53
C GLU A 20 12.41 -4.13 17.46
N ASN A 21 12.52 -3.68 16.21
CA ASN A 21 11.86 -4.36 15.10
C ASN A 21 12.63 -5.65 14.74
N LYS A 22 12.09 -6.81 15.14
CA LYS A 22 12.70 -8.12 14.84
C LYS A 22 12.51 -8.56 13.38
N SER A 23 11.70 -7.84 12.60
CA SER A 23 11.57 -8.09 11.17
C SER A 23 12.85 -7.70 10.43
N TYR A 24 13.35 -8.60 9.59
CA TYR A 24 14.51 -8.37 8.74
C TYR A 24 14.14 -8.66 7.27
N VAL A 25 14.44 -7.73 6.37
CA VAL A 25 14.10 -7.84 4.94
C VAL A 25 15.35 -8.27 4.17
N PHE A 26 15.24 -9.39 3.44
CA PHE A 26 16.24 -9.82 2.48
C PHE A 26 15.83 -9.39 1.08
N PHE A 27 16.80 -9.05 0.25
CA PHE A 27 16.56 -8.53 -1.10
C PHE A 27 17.19 -9.45 -2.14
N ARG A 28 16.61 -9.43 -3.34
CA ARG A 28 17.22 -9.94 -4.56
C ARG A 28 17.25 -8.81 -5.58
N GLU A 29 18.24 -8.84 -6.45
CA GLU A 29 18.34 -7.89 -7.54
C GLU A 29 17.25 -8.17 -8.59
N LEU A 30 16.69 -7.11 -9.16
CA LEU A 30 15.72 -7.16 -10.24
C LEU A 30 16.26 -6.34 -11.41
N THR A 31 16.12 -6.86 -12.62
CA THR A 31 16.54 -6.20 -13.88
C THR A 31 15.36 -5.68 -14.71
N GLY A 32 14.13 -5.79 -14.17
CA GLY A 32 12.89 -5.44 -14.86
C GLY A 32 12.39 -4.03 -14.59
N ALA A 33 11.16 -3.76 -15.04
CA ALA A 33 10.54 -2.43 -15.08
C ALA A 33 10.24 -1.78 -13.71
N GLY A 34 10.38 -2.50 -12.60
CA GLY A 34 10.12 -1.95 -11.27
C GLY A 34 10.02 -3.01 -10.17
N PRO A 35 9.77 -2.58 -8.92
CA PRO A 35 9.54 -3.50 -7.82
C PRO A 35 8.27 -4.32 -8.07
N LEU A 36 8.34 -5.60 -7.70
CA LEU A 36 7.21 -6.52 -7.81
C LEU A 36 6.36 -6.40 -6.54
N GLY A 37 5.05 -6.22 -6.72
CA GLY A 37 4.10 -6.26 -5.62
C GLY A 37 3.78 -7.70 -5.21
N ALA A 38 2.92 -7.87 -4.22
CA ALA A 38 2.45 -9.18 -3.75
C ALA A 38 1.82 -10.08 -4.84
N LEU A 39 1.31 -9.50 -5.94
CA LEU A 39 0.84 -10.26 -7.11
C LEU A 39 1.96 -10.82 -8.01
N GLY A 40 3.22 -10.51 -7.72
CA GLY A 40 4.36 -10.91 -8.55
C GLY A 40 4.50 -10.12 -9.86
N ILE A 41 3.71 -9.06 -10.04
CA ILE A 41 3.78 -8.14 -11.19
C ILE A 41 4.37 -6.79 -10.77
N PRO A 42 4.98 -6.03 -11.70
CA PRO A 42 5.47 -4.69 -11.41
C PRO A 42 4.36 -3.76 -10.91
N VAL A 43 4.63 -3.04 -9.84
CA VAL A 43 3.73 -1.98 -9.33
C VAL A 43 3.88 -0.72 -10.17
N THR A 44 2.78 -0.02 -10.38
CA THR A 44 2.68 1.18 -11.24
C THR A 44 2.34 2.39 -10.38
N ALA A 45 3.16 3.44 -10.48
CA ALA A 45 2.91 4.70 -9.79
C ALA A 45 1.51 5.24 -10.13
N LEU A 46 0.81 5.79 -9.13
CA LEU A 46 -0.52 6.38 -9.27
C LEU A 46 -1.64 5.38 -9.67
N ALA A 47 -1.34 4.08 -9.67
CA ALA A 47 -2.30 3.05 -10.04
C ALA A 47 -2.32 1.87 -9.06
N THR A 48 -1.22 1.61 -8.35
CA THR A 48 -1.12 0.53 -7.36
C THR A 48 -1.45 1.01 -5.95
N VAL A 49 -2.15 0.16 -5.19
CA VAL A 49 -2.24 0.28 -3.72
C VAL A 49 -1.84 -1.03 -3.04
N ALA A 50 -1.28 -0.91 -1.84
CA ALA A 50 -1.18 -2.02 -0.90
C ALA A 50 -2.44 -2.11 -0.03
N THR A 51 -2.92 -3.33 0.20
CA THR A 51 -4.15 -3.61 0.95
C THR A 51 -3.97 -4.74 1.96
N ASP A 52 -4.99 -4.94 2.81
CA ASP A 52 -5.15 -6.18 3.57
C ASP A 52 -5.95 -7.21 2.73
N PRO A 53 -5.32 -8.30 2.26
CA PRO A 53 -5.96 -9.28 1.38
C PRO A 53 -7.09 -10.07 2.04
N LYS A 54 -7.23 -9.97 3.38
CA LYS A 54 -8.40 -10.53 4.08
C LYS A 54 -9.70 -9.80 3.74
N PHE A 55 -9.62 -8.55 3.29
CA PHE A 55 -10.78 -7.70 3.02
C PHE A 55 -10.85 -7.27 1.55
N VAL A 56 -9.70 -7.00 0.92
CA VAL A 56 -9.62 -6.55 -0.47
C VAL A 56 -8.81 -7.58 -1.27
N PRO A 57 -9.45 -8.37 -2.15
CA PRO A 57 -8.73 -9.35 -2.96
C PRO A 57 -7.66 -8.67 -3.81
N LEU A 58 -6.47 -9.28 -3.88
CA LEU A 58 -5.45 -8.81 -4.81
C LEU A 58 -5.96 -8.90 -6.26
N GLY A 59 -5.62 -7.88 -7.04
CA GLY A 59 -6.08 -7.64 -8.41
C GLY A 59 -7.38 -6.86 -8.49
N ALA A 60 -8.08 -6.63 -7.36
CA ALA A 60 -9.35 -5.95 -7.39
C ALA A 60 -9.17 -4.44 -7.65
N PRO A 61 -9.98 -3.84 -8.55
CA PRO A 61 -10.04 -2.40 -8.69
C PRO A 61 -10.78 -1.78 -7.50
N VAL A 62 -10.23 -0.68 -6.98
CA VAL A 62 -10.76 0.06 -5.84
C VAL A 62 -10.90 1.53 -6.23
N PHE A 63 -12.05 2.13 -5.95
CA PHE A 63 -12.22 3.57 -6.06
C PHE A 63 -12.03 4.20 -4.68
N LEU A 64 -11.11 5.17 -4.56
CA LEU A 64 -10.87 5.91 -3.34
C LEU A 64 -11.49 7.31 -3.45
N SER A 65 -12.24 7.71 -2.42
CA SER A 65 -12.70 9.08 -2.21
C SER A 65 -12.33 9.52 -0.80
N MET A 66 -11.42 10.49 -0.71
CA MET A 66 -10.80 10.97 0.51
C MET A 66 -10.89 12.49 0.58
N ASP A 67 -10.67 13.01 1.79
CA ASP A 67 -10.52 14.45 2.05
C ASP A 67 -9.34 15.05 1.30
N ARG A 68 -8.23 14.29 1.17
CA ARG A 68 -7.08 14.64 0.34
C ARG A 68 -7.31 14.20 -1.11
N GLN A 69 -7.42 15.18 -2.01
CA GLN A 69 -7.87 14.96 -3.39
C GLN A 69 -6.85 14.30 -4.31
N ASP A 70 -5.55 14.40 -4.01
CA ASP A 70 -4.50 13.83 -4.86
C ASP A 70 -4.64 12.32 -5.01
N ALA A 71 -5.09 11.64 -3.96
CA ALA A 71 -5.25 10.20 -3.95
C ALA A 71 -6.64 9.71 -4.42
N ASN A 72 -7.55 10.62 -4.81
CA ASN A 72 -8.89 10.26 -5.27
C ASN A 72 -8.86 9.63 -6.66
N GLY A 73 -9.64 8.58 -6.86
CA GLY A 73 -9.77 7.93 -8.16
C GLY A 73 -9.66 6.41 -8.10
N LEU A 74 -9.42 5.82 -9.27
CA LEU A 74 -9.33 4.39 -9.44
C LEU A 74 -7.90 3.90 -9.19
N TRP A 75 -7.81 2.84 -8.40
CA TRP A 75 -6.57 2.14 -8.12
C TRP A 75 -6.76 0.63 -8.21
N VAL A 76 -5.66 -0.13 -8.18
CA VAL A 76 -5.66 -1.60 -8.21
C VAL A 76 -4.87 -2.14 -7.03
N ALA A 77 -5.48 -3.07 -6.28
CA ALA A 77 -4.84 -3.76 -5.17
C ALA A 77 -3.78 -4.75 -5.69
N GLN A 78 -2.53 -4.33 -5.87
CA GLN A 78 -1.48 -5.19 -6.42
C GLN A 78 -0.41 -5.58 -5.40
N ASP A 79 -0.49 -5.01 -4.19
CA ASP A 79 0.50 -5.23 -3.15
C ASP A 79 -0.12 -5.40 -1.75
N THR A 80 0.71 -5.77 -0.77
CA THR A 80 0.34 -5.89 0.64
C THR A 80 1.43 -5.30 1.53
N GLY A 81 1.08 -4.96 2.77
CA GLY A 81 2.06 -4.48 3.74
C GLY A 81 1.79 -4.99 5.14
N GLY A 82 2.84 -5.24 5.92
CA GLY A 82 2.73 -5.70 7.30
C GLY A 82 1.94 -4.75 8.20
N ALA A 83 2.03 -3.44 7.94
CA ALA A 83 1.30 -2.40 8.65
C ALA A 83 -0.08 -2.06 8.04
N ILE A 84 -0.43 -2.65 6.90
CA ILE A 84 -1.69 -2.39 6.20
C ILE A 84 -2.69 -3.46 6.63
N LYS A 85 -3.59 -3.06 7.54
CA LYS A 85 -4.55 -3.95 8.20
C LYS A 85 -5.94 -3.32 8.27
N GLY A 86 -6.96 -4.14 8.04
CA GLY A 86 -8.36 -3.75 8.13
C GLY A 86 -9.03 -3.48 6.78
N SER A 87 -10.35 -3.34 6.81
CA SER A 87 -11.21 -3.27 5.61
C SER A 87 -11.15 -1.95 4.84
N ASN A 88 -10.79 -0.85 5.51
CA ASN A 88 -10.70 0.49 4.92
C ASN A 88 -9.32 1.11 5.15
N ARG A 89 -8.26 0.32 4.91
CA ARG A 89 -6.86 0.75 5.05
C ARG A 89 -6.10 0.48 3.76
N PHE A 90 -5.62 1.56 3.14
CA PHE A 90 -4.93 1.55 1.86
C PHE A 90 -3.62 2.31 1.97
N ASP A 91 -2.61 1.87 1.22
CA ASP A 91 -1.35 2.58 1.04
C ASP A 91 -1.09 2.76 -0.45
N THR A 92 -1.15 4.02 -0.90
CA THR A 92 -1.06 4.39 -2.32
C THR A 92 0.39 4.47 -2.77
N PHE A 93 0.71 3.82 -3.89
CA PHE A 93 2.06 3.84 -4.44
C PHE A 93 2.27 5.01 -5.41
N TRP A 94 3.16 5.93 -5.05
CA TRP A 94 3.43 7.18 -5.79
C TRP A 94 4.63 7.11 -6.75
N GLY A 95 5.31 5.97 -6.82
CA GLY A 95 6.55 5.83 -7.60
C GLY A 95 7.80 6.13 -6.79
N ALA A 96 8.85 6.56 -7.48
CA ALA A 96 10.16 6.87 -6.91
C ALA A 96 10.55 8.33 -7.20
N GLY A 97 11.53 8.84 -6.45
CA GLY A 97 12.02 10.21 -6.57
C GLY A 97 11.45 11.17 -5.52
N ASP A 98 11.89 12.43 -5.58
CA ASP A 98 11.61 13.43 -4.55
C ASP A 98 10.14 13.84 -4.51
N ASP A 99 9.46 13.92 -5.66
CA ASP A 99 8.03 14.23 -5.73
C ASP A 99 7.17 13.15 -5.06
N ALA A 100 7.44 11.87 -5.37
CA ALA A 100 6.79 10.73 -4.75
C ALA A 100 7.02 10.74 -3.23
N ARG A 101 8.23 11.06 -2.79
CA ARG A 101 8.59 11.19 -1.38
C ARG A 101 7.85 12.33 -0.68
N ALA A 102 7.70 13.48 -1.34
CA ALA A 102 6.98 14.62 -0.80
C ALA A 102 5.49 14.30 -0.61
N ILE A 103 4.86 13.68 -1.62
CA ILE A 103 3.45 13.30 -1.57
C ILE A 103 3.22 12.22 -0.50
N ALA A 104 3.97 11.12 -0.56
CA ALA A 104 3.83 9.97 0.34
C ALA A 104 4.17 10.31 1.79
N GLY A 105 5.20 11.15 2.02
CA GLY A 105 5.65 11.51 3.37
C GLY A 105 4.60 12.28 4.19
N GLY A 106 3.67 12.97 3.54
CA GLY A 106 2.53 13.62 4.19
C GLY A 106 1.22 12.85 4.07
N MET A 107 1.22 11.66 3.46
CA MET A 107 0.00 10.94 3.10
C MET A 107 -0.66 10.33 4.34
N ALA A 108 -1.66 11.05 4.87
CA ALA A 108 -2.62 10.58 5.84
C ALA A 108 -3.95 11.27 5.53
N ALA A 109 -4.94 10.48 5.14
CA ALA A 109 -6.22 10.97 4.67
C ALA A 109 -7.35 10.09 5.21
N ARG A 110 -8.54 10.66 5.38
CA ARG A 110 -9.75 9.91 5.72
C ARG A 110 -10.66 9.84 4.50
N GLY A 111 -11.32 8.71 4.33
CA GLY A 111 -12.19 8.53 3.17
C GLY A 111 -12.92 7.20 3.13
N THR A 112 -13.59 6.99 2.01
CA THR A 112 -14.33 5.78 1.67
C THR A 112 -13.68 5.11 0.47
N ALA A 113 -13.55 3.79 0.56
CA ALA A 113 -13.14 2.96 -0.54
C ALA A 113 -14.32 2.09 -1.02
N TRP A 114 -14.49 2.01 -2.33
CA TRP A 114 -15.42 1.07 -2.96
C TRP A 114 -14.65 0.01 -3.72
N LEU A 115 -14.94 -1.24 -3.41
CA LEU A 115 -14.45 -2.39 -4.15
C LEU A 115 -15.29 -2.61 -5.40
N LEU A 116 -14.68 -2.58 -6.58
CA LEU A 116 -15.37 -2.86 -7.84
C LEU A 116 -15.31 -4.35 -8.12
N LEU A 117 -16.46 -5.01 -7.99
CA LEU A 117 -16.60 -6.44 -8.24
C LEU A 117 -17.06 -6.71 -9.68
N PRO A 118 -16.48 -7.72 -10.37
CA PRO A 118 -17.04 -8.21 -11.62
C PRO A 118 -18.49 -8.66 -11.42
N LYS A 119 -19.37 -8.32 -12.37
CA LYS A 119 -20.81 -8.69 -12.31
C LYS A 119 -21.04 -10.19 -12.06
N GLY A 120 -20.23 -11.05 -12.69
CA GLY A 120 -20.31 -12.50 -12.49
C GLY A 120 -19.92 -12.96 -11.08
N THR A 121 -19.04 -12.23 -10.38
CA THR A 121 -18.72 -12.51 -8.97
C THR A 121 -19.92 -12.24 -8.08
N LEU A 122 -20.63 -11.13 -8.31
CA LEU A 122 -21.84 -10.80 -7.57
C LEU A 122 -22.95 -11.82 -7.81
N GLN A 123 -23.14 -12.27 -9.06
CA GLN A 123 -24.12 -13.31 -9.41
C GLN A 123 -23.86 -14.62 -8.66
N ARG A 124 -22.60 -15.08 -8.59
CA ARG A 124 -22.24 -16.29 -7.83
C ARG A 124 -22.47 -16.15 -6.33
N LEU A 125 -22.22 -14.96 -5.76
CA LEU A 125 -22.50 -14.70 -4.35
C LEU A 125 -24.00 -14.68 -4.04
N GLY A 126 -24.83 -14.20 -4.98
CA GLY A 126 -26.29 -14.24 -4.87
C GLY A 126 -26.83 -15.66 -4.96
N ALA A 127 -26.38 -16.44 -5.95
CA ALA A 127 -26.80 -17.83 -6.15
C ALA A 127 -26.40 -18.79 -5.01
N ALA A 128 -25.42 -18.42 -4.17
CA ALA A 128 -25.03 -19.20 -2.99
C ALA A 128 -25.85 -18.86 -1.74
N ARG A 129 -26.75 -17.87 -1.80
CA ARG A 129 -27.62 -17.44 -0.70
C ARG A 129 -29.06 -17.92 -0.84
N ASP A 130 -29.42 -18.48 -2.00
CA ASP A 130 -30.69 -19.12 -2.29
C ASP A 130 -30.53 -20.65 -2.20
#